data_AF-A0A523DJW0-F1
#
_entry.id   AF-A0A523DJW0-F1
#
_cell.length_a   1.000
_cell.length_b   1.000
_cell.length_c   1.000
_cell.angle_alpha   90.00
_cell.angle_beta   90.00
_cell.angle_gamma   90.00
#
_symmetry.space_group_name_H-M   'P 1'
#
loop_
_entity.id
_entity.type
_entity.pdbx_description
1 polymer ?
#
loop_
_entity_poly.entity_id
_entity_poly.type
_entity_poly.pdbx_seq_one_letter_code
_entity_poly.pdbx_strand_id
1 'polypeptide(L)'
;MTCGGCLAVMLLLGCGPGVPADQPVLTTRAERTRYEQTTGYGEVVQFMERAAALSDRVHFTTFGETVEGRPLPLVVVGDARDARPESVMALDRTRVWLQATIHGGEVCGKEALLMVLRDLVAGEHDDWLSSLTLLIAPIYNADGNDRIAPDTRRFQLGPIGGMGGRANARGLDLNRDHMKLESPEARALSRAYQDYDPHVVVDLHTTNGTRHAYHLTYAPPLHPNTHPAIDALLRDEWLPAVREAVETTDGWDFYYYGNVPRAAGTEPSWRTFDHRPRFNNNYVGLRNRFAILSEAYAYASFRERVAATRRFVEEILAFAHDRADAIATLVDQVDRESVVGTRLATRAVPRRSAEPVEILLGDTEEVLNPYTRAPMRRRLDVVRPTLMYEYGTFAASHDEIAPGAYYVPADLTPVVDLLAAHGVDGTPLDRETAITAERFVITRSSVADRAVEGHRERVVEGAWERVERTVPAGTLVVPVDQPLGRLIFTLLEPRSDDGVVNWNLLDGQVEAGSVYPILRVMGDPVARP
;
A
#
# COMPACT_ATOMS: atom_id res chain seq x y z
N MET A 1 87.83 16.69 25.11
CA MET A 1 86.38 16.87 25.35
C MET A 1 85.63 16.44 24.11
N THR A 2 84.47 15.81 24.34
CA THR A 2 83.37 15.48 23.42
C THR A 2 83.57 14.41 22.35
N CYS A 3 83.19 13.18 22.73
CA CYS A 3 82.48 12.20 21.92
C CYS A 3 81.24 12.81 21.23
N GLY A 4 80.86 12.28 20.07
CA GLY A 4 79.53 12.46 19.47
C GLY A 4 79.21 11.27 18.56
N GLY A 5 78.37 10.35 19.03
CA GLY A 5 78.07 9.07 18.39
C GLY A 5 77.04 9.14 17.26
N CYS A 6 77.14 8.17 16.35
CA CYS A 6 76.14 7.89 15.32
C CYS A 6 74.85 7.35 15.95
N LEU A 7 73.72 8.00 15.65
CA LEU A 7 72.39 7.51 15.96
C LEU A 7 71.82 6.79 14.72
N ALA A 8 71.65 5.47 14.80
CA ALA A 8 70.94 4.67 13.82
C ALA A 8 69.43 4.70 14.13
N VAL A 9 68.62 5.17 13.18
CA VAL A 9 67.16 5.15 13.28
C VAL A 9 66.65 3.83 12.70
N MET A 10 66.17 2.95 13.57
CA MET A 10 65.38 1.76 13.20
C MET A 10 63.94 2.19 12.90
N LEU A 11 63.50 2.03 11.65
CA LEU A 11 62.09 2.10 11.26
C LEU A 11 61.38 0.81 11.68
N LEU A 12 60.57 0.90 12.74
CA LEU A 12 59.59 -0.11 13.11
C LEU A 12 58.39 -0.01 12.17
N LEU A 13 58.22 -1.00 11.28
CA LEU A 13 57.00 -1.23 10.51
C LEU A 13 55.90 -1.70 11.47
N GLY A 14 55.07 -0.77 11.93
CA GLY A 14 53.85 -1.09 12.66
C GLY A 14 52.79 -1.65 11.71
N CYS A 15 52.38 -2.90 11.93
CA CYS A 15 51.13 -3.43 11.38
C CYS A 15 49.96 -2.67 12.03
N GLY A 16 49.45 -1.65 11.34
CA GLY A 16 48.16 -1.06 11.67
C GLY A 16 47.03 -2.09 11.47
N PRO A 17 45.87 -1.91 12.12
CA PRO A 17 44.70 -2.75 11.86
C PRO A 17 44.36 -2.62 10.37
N GLY A 18 44.39 -3.74 9.66
CA GLY A 18 44.01 -3.77 8.25
C GLY A 18 42.58 -3.26 8.12
N VAL A 19 42.39 -2.20 7.34
CA VAL A 19 41.10 -1.85 6.77
C VAL A 19 40.60 -3.11 6.06
N PRO A 20 39.42 -3.66 6.40
CA PRO A 20 38.88 -4.81 5.69
C PRO A 20 38.84 -4.49 4.19
N ALA A 21 39.36 -5.42 3.39
CA ALA A 21 39.36 -5.30 1.94
C ALA A 21 37.92 -5.13 1.42
N ASP A 22 37.71 -4.07 0.64
CA ASP A 22 36.66 -3.83 -0.36
C ASP A 22 35.37 -4.65 -0.15
N GLN A 23 34.52 -4.23 0.79
CA GLN A 23 33.15 -4.74 0.80
C GLN A 23 32.52 -4.36 -0.56
N PRO A 24 31.95 -5.33 -1.31
CA PRO A 24 31.35 -5.01 -2.60
C PRO A 24 30.23 -4.00 -2.39
N VAL A 25 30.43 -2.77 -2.88
CA VAL A 25 29.44 -1.70 -2.75
C VAL A 25 28.15 -2.16 -3.42
N LEU A 26 27.11 -2.34 -2.61
CA LEU A 26 25.76 -2.59 -3.11
C LEU A 26 25.35 -1.38 -3.94
N THR A 27 25.27 -1.54 -5.25
CA THR A 27 24.88 -0.46 -6.17
C THR A 27 23.69 -0.92 -6.99
N THR A 28 22.73 -0.02 -7.18
CA THR A 28 21.60 -0.30 -8.05
C THR A 28 22.00 -0.15 -9.52
N ARG A 29 21.21 -0.71 -10.45
CA ARG A 29 21.46 -0.46 -11.88
C ARG A 29 21.27 1.01 -12.22
N ALA A 30 20.34 1.69 -11.55
CA ALA A 30 20.16 3.13 -11.71
C ALA A 30 21.46 3.87 -11.40
N GLU A 31 22.13 3.58 -10.29
CA GLU A 31 23.41 4.22 -9.95
C GLU A 31 24.51 3.89 -10.97
N ARG A 32 24.69 2.60 -11.30
CA ARG A 32 25.71 2.14 -12.26
C ARG A 32 25.54 2.75 -13.65
N THR A 33 24.30 3.03 -14.05
CA THR A 33 23.98 3.60 -15.36
C THR A 33 23.75 5.11 -15.31
N ARG A 34 24.09 5.78 -14.20
CA ARG A 34 23.85 7.23 -14.01
C ARG A 34 22.38 7.62 -14.24
N TYR A 35 21.47 6.74 -13.82
CA TYR A 35 20.02 6.83 -13.88
C TYR A 35 19.45 6.80 -15.30
N GLU A 36 20.16 6.14 -16.23
CA GLU A 36 19.65 5.88 -17.57
C GLU A 36 18.75 4.64 -17.64
N GLN A 37 18.92 3.68 -16.72
CA GLN A 37 18.20 2.41 -16.66
C GLN A 37 17.73 2.09 -15.23
N THR A 38 16.72 1.23 -15.09
CA THR A 38 16.20 0.75 -13.80
C THR A 38 16.62 -0.71 -13.55
N THR A 39 16.77 -1.07 -12.27
CA THR A 39 17.16 -2.40 -11.80
C THR A 39 16.12 -3.46 -12.17
N GLY A 40 16.52 -4.51 -12.89
CA GLY A 40 15.61 -5.63 -13.25
C GLY A 40 15.38 -6.60 -12.09
N TYR A 41 14.38 -7.48 -12.19
CA TYR A 41 14.04 -8.45 -11.14
C TYR A 41 15.24 -9.27 -10.65
N GLY A 42 15.99 -9.86 -11.58
CA GLY A 42 17.18 -10.66 -11.21
C GLY A 42 18.27 -9.85 -10.50
N GLU A 43 18.41 -8.56 -10.82
CA GLU A 43 19.35 -7.68 -10.13
C GLU A 43 18.83 -7.27 -8.74
N VAL A 44 17.50 -7.12 -8.56
CA VAL A 44 16.88 -6.90 -7.24
C VAL A 44 17.14 -8.09 -6.32
N VAL A 45 16.86 -9.31 -6.78
CA VAL A 45 17.08 -10.53 -6.00
C VAL A 45 18.55 -10.66 -5.59
N GLN A 46 19.47 -10.52 -6.55
CA GLN A 46 20.91 -10.58 -6.24
C GLN A 46 21.37 -9.47 -5.27
N PHE A 47 20.77 -8.30 -5.33
CA PHE A 47 21.07 -7.22 -4.40
C PHE A 47 20.65 -7.60 -2.98
N MET A 48 19.42 -8.10 -2.82
CA MET A 48 18.85 -8.48 -1.52
C MET A 48 19.58 -9.69 -0.90
N GLU A 49 19.92 -10.70 -1.70
CA GLU A 49 20.73 -11.84 -1.26
C GLU A 49 22.13 -11.42 -0.78
N ARG A 50 22.78 -10.48 -1.50
CA ARG A 50 24.08 -9.92 -1.08
C ARG A 50 23.95 -9.07 0.17
N ALA A 51 22.90 -8.27 0.31
CA ALA A 51 22.62 -7.51 1.53
C ALA A 51 22.50 -8.44 2.74
N ALA A 52 21.75 -9.54 2.61
CA ALA A 52 21.61 -10.57 3.65
C ALA A 52 22.94 -11.27 3.99
N ALA A 53 23.84 -11.44 3.01
CA ALA A 53 25.15 -12.03 3.26
C ALA A 53 26.15 -11.07 3.95
N LEU A 54 25.88 -9.76 3.94
CA LEU A 54 26.74 -8.73 4.52
C LEU A 54 26.35 -8.32 5.94
N SER A 55 25.15 -8.67 6.40
CA SER A 55 24.64 -8.29 7.72
C SER A 55 23.80 -9.41 8.35
N ASP A 56 24.14 -9.77 9.58
CA ASP A 56 23.39 -10.76 10.38
C ASP A 56 21.97 -10.29 10.75
N ARG A 57 21.67 -9.00 10.56
CA ARG A 57 20.35 -8.37 10.80
C ARG A 57 19.44 -8.37 9.57
N VAL A 58 19.92 -8.86 8.43
CA VAL A 58 19.17 -8.86 7.17
C VAL A 58 18.90 -10.30 6.74
N HIS A 59 17.62 -10.64 6.62
CA HIS A 59 17.20 -11.98 6.23
C HIS A 59 16.38 -11.94 4.95
N PHE A 60 16.92 -12.52 3.89
CA PHE A 60 16.22 -12.68 2.61
C PHE A 60 15.23 -13.85 2.64
N THR A 61 14.04 -13.63 2.09
CA THR A 61 12.99 -14.63 1.89
C THR A 61 12.09 -14.24 0.71
N THR A 62 11.01 -14.97 0.52
CA THR A 62 9.96 -14.67 -0.46
C THR A 62 8.58 -14.85 0.16
N PHE A 63 7.58 -14.06 -0.24
CA PHE A 63 6.22 -14.11 0.33
C PHE A 63 5.13 -14.65 -0.61
N GLY A 64 5.53 -15.11 -1.81
CA GLY A 64 4.63 -15.71 -2.79
C GLY A 64 5.24 -15.70 -4.18
N GLU A 65 4.41 -15.86 -5.21
CA GLU A 65 4.83 -15.93 -6.61
C GLU A 65 3.92 -15.10 -7.51
N THR A 66 4.48 -14.61 -8.61
CA THR A 66 3.73 -13.96 -9.68
C THR A 66 2.98 -14.94 -10.58
N VAL A 67 2.18 -14.41 -11.50
CA VAL A 67 1.54 -15.19 -12.57
C VAL A 67 2.55 -16.00 -13.39
N GLU A 68 3.71 -15.44 -13.74
CA GLU A 68 4.77 -16.14 -14.49
C GLU A 68 5.68 -17.00 -13.58
N GLY A 69 5.33 -17.18 -12.30
CA GLY A 69 6.05 -18.04 -11.36
C GLY A 69 7.34 -17.44 -10.81
N ARG A 70 7.50 -16.11 -10.83
CA ARG A 70 8.64 -15.43 -10.19
C ARG A 70 8.39 -15.32 -8.69
N PRO A 71 9.28 -15.81 -7.81
CA PRO A 71 9.15 -15.57 -6.38
C PRO A 71 9.19 -14.08 -6.04
N LEU A 72 8.27 -13.61 -5.20
CA LEU A 72 8.19 -12.22 -4.74
C LEU A 72 9.17 -12.00 -3.59
N PRO A 73 10.26 -11.25 -3.79
CA PRO A 73 11.34 -11.14 -2.81
C PRO A 73 10.95 -10.21 -1.65
N LEU A 74 11.41 -10.59 -0.45
CA LEU A 74 11.26 -9.84 0.79
C LEU A 74 12.57 -9.92 1.57
N VAL A 75 12.99 -8.81 2.19
CA VAL A 75 13.96 -8.87 3.28
C VAL A 75 13.30 -8.43 4.58
N VAL A 76 13.61 -9.16 5.65
CA VAL A 76 13.35 -8.75 7.02
C VAL A 76 14.63 -8.12 7.56
N VAL A 77 14.53 -6.89 8.05
CA VAL A 77 15.65 -6.15 8.66
C VAL A 77 15.33 -5.80 10.11
N GLY A 78 16.21 -6.19 11.02
CA GLY A 78 16.07 -5.93 12.46
C GLY A 78 16.70 -7.03 13.30
N ASP A 79 16.28 -7.13 14.57
CA ASP A 79 16.81 -8.11 15.51
C ASP A 79 16.08 -9.48 15.46
N ALA A 80 15.28 -9.72 14.41
CA ALA A 80 14.62 -11.02 14.24
C ALA A 80 15.69 -12.09 13.98
N ARG A 81 15.52 -13.30 14.51
CA ARG A 81 16.52 -14.38 14.32
C ARG A 81 16.62 -14.87 12.87
N ASP A 82 15.54 -14.72 12.11
CA ASP A 82 15.39 -15.11 10.71
C ASP A 82 14.14 -14.43 10.13
N ALA A 83 13.88 -14.64 8.84
CA ALA A 83 12.76 -14.01 8.13
C ALA A 83 11.39 -14.69 8.35
N ARG A 84 11.28 -15.71 9.20
CA ARG A 84 10.00 -16.42 9.40
C ARG A 84 9.00 -15.53 10.15
N PRO A 85 7.70 -15.57 9.79
CA PRO A 85 6.66 -14.80 10.48
C PRO A 85 6.69 -14.93 12.01
N GLU A 86 6.87 -16.15 12.53
CA GLU A 86 6.90 -16.39 13.98
C GLU A 86 8.10 -15.74 14.66
N SER A 87 9.22 -15.60 13.95
CA SER A 87 10.41 -14.90 14.45
C SER A 87 10.21 -13.39 14.50
N VAL A 88 9.53 -12.84 13.49
CA VAL A 88 9.21 -11.41 13.42
C VAL A 88 8.15 -11.03 14.45
N MET A 89 7.08 -11.81 14.57
CA MET A 89 5.99 -11.58 15.52
C MET A 89 6.39 -11.77 16.98
N ALA A 90 7.43 -12.58 17.25
CA ALA A 90 7.93 -12.78 18.61
C ALA A 90 8.66 -11.54 19.17
N LEU A 91 9.00 -10.57 18.31
CA LEU A 91 9.60 -9.31 18.73
C LEU A 91 8.54 -8.30 19.12
N ASP A 92 8.75 -7.65 20.26
CA ASP A 92 7.99 -6.48 20.69
C ASP A 92 8.51 -5.23 19.95
N ARG A 93 8.24 -5.16 18.65
CA ARG A 93 8.73 -4.11 17.73
C ARG A 93 7.64 -3.66 16.79
N THR A 94 7.71 -2.38 16.40
CA THR A 94 6.82 -1.83 15.39
C THR A 94 7.22 -2.33 14.00
N ARG A 95 6.41 -3.24 13.47
CA ARG A 95 6.58 -3.83 12.13
C ARG A 95 6.15 -2.86 11.04
N VAL A 96 7.05 -2.55 10.11
CA VAL A 96 6.82 -1.63 8.98
C VAL A 96 7.02 -2.38 7.66
N TRP A 97 5.96 -2.49 6.86
CA TRP A 97 6.02 -3.02 5.50
C TRP A 97 6.29 -1.90 4.50
N LEU A 98 7.38 -2.03 3.75
CA LEU A 98 7.79 -1.10 2.70
C LEU A 98 7.71 -1.82 1.36
N GLN A 99 6.81 -1.38 0.49
CA GLN A 99 6.70 -1.93 -0.86
C GLN A 99 6.82 -0.89 -1.96
N ALA A 100 7.22 -1.37 -3.13
CA ALA A 100 7.25 -0.58 -4.34
C ALA A 100 6.88 -1.43 -5.55
N THR A 101 6.64 -0.74 -6.67
CA THR A 101 6.46 -1.38 -7.99
C THR A 101 5.23 -2.30 -7.99
N ILE A 102 4.15 -1.91 -7.32
CA ILE A 102 2.81 -2.49 -7.56
C ILE A 102 2.36 -2.26 -9.01
N HIS A 103 2.78 -1.13 -9.60
CA HIS A 103 2.85 -0.96 -11.05
C HIS A 103 4.30 -1.13 -11.51
N GLY A 104 4.56 -2.07 -12.43
CA GLY A 104 5.91 -2.40 -12.92
C GLY A 104 6.71 -1.24 -13.52
N GLY A 105 6.03 -0.22 -14.03
CA GLY A 105 6.65 0.99 -14.61
C GLY A 105 7.01 2.09 -13.60
N GLU A 106 6.61 1.95 -12.34
CA GLU A 106 6.80 2.95 -11.29
C GLU A 106 8.02 2.59 -10.44
N VAL A 107 9.18 2.89 -11.01
CA VAL A 107 10.44 2.26 -10.62
C VAL A 107 11.23 3.02 -9.56
N CYS A 108 10.86 4.26 -9.22
CA CYS A 108 11.66 5.06 -8.27
C CYS A 108 11.61 4.50 -6.83
N GLY A 109 10.47 3.98 -6.39
CA GLY A 109 10.33 3.35 -5.08
C GLY A 109 11.24 2.14 -4.90
N LYS A 110 11.34 1.29 -5.93
CA LYS A 110 12.24 0.13 -5.93
C LYS A 110 13.69 0.55 -5.75
N GLU A 111 14.17 1.53 -6.51
CA GLU A 111 15.56 2.00 -6.35
C GLU A 111 15.79 2.63 -4.97
N ALA A 112 14.82 3.41 -4.47
CA ALA A 112 14.89 4.03 -3.15
C ALA A 112 14.97 2.98 -2.03
N LEU A 113 14.14 1.94 -2.07
CA LEU A 113 14.15 0.86 -1.07
C LEU A 113 15.45 0.04 -1.10
N LEU A 114 16.03 -0.19 -2.29
CA LEU A 114 17.36 -0.82 -2.39
C LEU A 114 18.45 0.06 -1.78
N MET A 115 18.39 1.38 -1.99
CA MET A 115 19.33 2.32 -1.38
C MET A 115 19.19 2.34 0.15
N VAL A 116 17.96 2.40 0.68
CA VAL A 116 17.71 2.32 2.14
C VAL A 116 18.24 1.01 2.70
N LEU A 117 18.00 -0.13 2.03
CA LEU A 117 18.52 -1.42 2.46
C LEU A 117 20.06 -1.44 2.52
N ARG A 118 20.74 -0.87 1.52
CA ARG A 118 22.21 -0.75 1.55
C ARG A 118 22.67 0.06 2.74
N ASP A 119 22.02 1.18 3.01
CA ASP A 119 22.45 2.09 4.06
C ASP A 119 22.28 1.43 5.45
N LEU A 120 21.19 0.68 5.64
CA LEU A 120 21.00 -0.19 6.81
C LEU A 120 22.08 -1.28 6.93
N VAL A 121 22.51 -1.91 5.82
CA VAL A 121 23.62 -2.87 5.81
C VAL A 121 24.95 -2.19 6.20
N ALA A 122 25.12 -0.92 5.86
CA ALA A 122 26.29 -0.12 6.22
C ALA A 122 26.27 0.37 7.68
N GLY A 123 25.20 0.08 8.44
CA GLY A 123 25.00 0.56 9.81
C GLY A 123 24.47 2.00 9.89
N GLU A 124 24.06 2.58 8.76
CA GLU A 124 23.32 3.84 8.79
C GLU A 124 21.90 3.57 9.29
N HIS A 125 21.38 4.46 10.14
CA HIS A 125 20.05 4.33 10.75
C HIS A 125 19.84 3.09 11.65
N ASP A 126 20.92 2.56 12.23
CA ASP A 126 20.88 1.43 13.17
C ASP A 126 19.96 1.68 14.40
N ASP A 127 19.78 2.95 14.76
CA ASP A 127 18.87 3.39 15.82
C ASP A 127 17.42 3.01 15.55
N TRP A 128 16.96 3.06 14.29
CA TRP A 128 15.61 2.65 13.90
C TRP A 128 15.29 1.20 14.31
N LEU A 129 16.27 0.31 14.17
CA LEU A 129 16.09 -1.13 14.44
C LEU A 129 15.90 -1.44 15.93
N SER A 130 16.16 -0.47 16.82
CA SER A 130 15.88 -0.62 18.25
C SER A 130 14.38 -0.62 18.57
N SER A 131 13.53 -0.05 17.71
CA SER A 131 12.08 -0.01 17.88
C SER A 131 11.30 -0.56 16.67
N LEU A 132 11.93 -0.68 15.50
CA LEU A 132 11.29 -1.13 14.27
C LEU A 132 11.77 -2.52 13.83
N THR A 133 10.89 -3.25 13.13
CA THR A 133 11.28 -4.36 12.26
C THR A 133 10.78 -4.06 10.85
N LEU A 134 11.69 -4.01 9.89
CA LEU A 134 11.39 -3.58 8.53
C LEU A 134 11.18 -4.80 7.62
N LEU A 135 10.09 -4.78 6.86
CA LEU A 135 9.72 -5.78 5.86
C LEU A 135 9.79 -5.10 4.49
N ILE A 136 10.89 -5.29 3.75
CA ILE A 136 11.16 -4.55 2.51
C ILE A 136 10.92 -5.44 1.28
N ALA A 137 9.86 -5.12 0.53
CA ALA A 137 9.42 -5.81 -0.69
C ALA A 137 9.51 -4.85 -1.90
N PRO A 138 10.71 -4.65 -2.48
CA PRO A 138 10.95 -3.58 -3.47
C PRO A 138 10.30 -3.85 -4.84
N ILE A 139 9.76 -5.04 -5.09
CA ILE A 139 9.22 -5.42 -6.40
C ILE A 139 7.98 -6.33 -6.26
N TYR A 140 6.81 -5.71 -6.09
CA TYR A 140 5.56 -6.46 -5.98
C TYR A 140 5.04 -6.99 -7.33
N ASN A 141 5.09 -6.18 -8.40
CA ASN A 141 4.75 -6.61 -9.77
C ASN A 141 6.01 -6.97 -10.56
N ALA A 142 6.63 -8.11 -10.23
CA ALA A 142 7.87 -8.54 -10.88
C ALA A 142 7.70 -8.84 -12.37
N ASP A 143 6.54 -9.37 -12.79
CA ASP A 143 6.25 -9.66 -14.20
C ASP A 143 6.11 -8.38 -15.02
N GLY A 144 5.40 -7.38 -14.49
CA GLY A 144 5.25 -6.07 -15.11
C GLY A 144 6.58 -5.30 -15.15
N ASN A 145 7.40 -5.41 -14.10
CA ASN A 145 8.70 -4.74 -13.99
C ASN A 145 9.64 -5.08 -15.15
N ASP A 146 9.77 -6.37 -15.47
CA ASP A 146 10.74 -6.86 -16.46
C ASP A 146 10.24 -6.71 -17.91
N ARG A 147 8.99 -6.29 -18.11
CA ARG A 147 8.46 -5.88 -19.43
C ARG A 147 8.92 -4.46 -19.78
N ILE A 148 10.24 -4.26 -19.76
CA ILE A 148 10.87 -2.97 -19.99
C ILE A 148 10.68 -2.57 -21.44
N ALA A 149 10.02 -1.43 -21.65
CA ALA A 149 9.95 -0.77 -22.93
C ALA A 149 10.07 0.76 -22.75
N PRO A 150 10.64 1.45 -23.75
CA PRO A 150 10.91 2.89 -23.66
C PRO A 150 9.65 3.77 -23.53
N ASP A 151 8.50 3.29 -24.02
CA ASP A 151 7.29 4.11 -24.16
C ASP A 151 6.14 3.68 -23.23
N THR A 152 6.37 2.78 -22.26
CA THR A 152 5.33 2.29 -21.32
C THR A 152 4.71 3.40 -20.48
N ARG A 153 5.50 4.44 -20.16
CA ARG A 153 5.07 5.68 -19.49
C ARG A 153 5.49 6.90 -20.29
N ARG A 154 4.99 7.00 -21.53
CA ARG A 154 5.36 7.97 -22.57
C ARG A 154 5.82 9.35 -22.08
N PHE A 155 5.05 10.04 -21.23
CA PHE A 155 5.34 11.42 -20.84
C PHE A 155 6.29 11.58 -19.64
N GLN A 156 6.65 10.50 -18.97
CA GLN A 156 7.53 10.53 -17.80
C GLN A 156 8.97 10.82 -18.20
N LEU A 157 9.72 11.58 -17.39
CA LEU A 157 11.13 11.85 -17.65
C LEU A 157 11.99 10.66 -17.20
N GLY A 158 12.11 9.69 -18.10
CA GLY A 158 12.96 8.51 -17.97
C GLY A 158 12.46 7.47 -16.95
N PRO A 159 13.31 6.47 -16.61
CA PRO A 159 14.64 6.20 -17.19
C PRO A 159 14.62 6.10 -18.72
N ILE A 160 15.64 6.65 -19.40
CA ILE A 160 15.66 6.75 -20.87
C ILE A 160 15.74 5.39 -21.57
N GLY A 161 16.31 4.39 -20.90
CA GLY A 161 16.34 3.00 -21.35
C GLY A 161 15.00 2.26 -21.24
N GLY A 162 13.96 2.92 -20.73
CA GLY A 162 12.62 2.35 -20.55
C GLY A 162 12.36 1.77 -19.17
N MET A 163 11.11 1.37 -18.96
CA MET A 163 10.60 0.87 -17.68
C MET A 163 9.46 -0.13 -17.90
N GLY A 164 9.08 -0.86 -16.85
CA GLY A 164 8.05 -1.88 -16.91
C GLY A 164 6.64 -1.40 -17.24
N GLY A 165 5.70 -2.34 -17.36
CA GLY A 165 4.28 -2.10 -17.59
C GLY A 165 3.48 -1.92 -16.31
N ARG A 166 2.29 -1.29 -16.40
CA ARG A 166 1.40 -1.06 -15.25
C ARG A 166 0.84 -2.37 -14.68
N ALA A 167 0.28 -3.21 -15.54
CA ALA A 167 -0.41 -4.43 -15.16
C ALA A 167 0.54 -5.62 -14.93
N ASN A 168 0.08 -6.66 -14.22
CA ASN A 168 0.80 -7.93 -14.09
C ASN A 168 0.73 -8.76 -15.39
N ALA A 169 1.20 -10.02 -15.36
CA ALA A 169 1.21 -10.83 -16.57
C ALA A 169 -0.16 -11.22 -17.14
N ARG A 170 -1.23 -11.17 -16.33
CA ARG A 170 -2.63 -11.35 -16.77
C ARG A 170 -3.29 -10.08 -17.27
N GLY A 171 -2.60 -8.93 -17.21
CA GLY A 171 -3.20 -7.64 -17.55
C GLY A 171 -4.05 -7.03 -16.43
N LEU A 172 -3.97 -7.57 -15.20
CA LEU A 172 -4.64 -6.99 -14.03
C LEU A 172 -3.81 -5.86 -13.42
N ASP A 173 -4.50 -4.80 -12.99
CA ASP A 173 -3.93 -3.75 -12.14
C ASP A 173 -3.92 -4.24 -10.69
N LEU A 174 -2.73 -4.55 -10.16
CA LEU A 174 -2.60 -5.08 -8.79
C LEU A 174 -3.08 -4.08 -7.73
N ASN A 175 -3.06 -2.77 -8.02
CA ASN A 175 -3.62 -1.74 -7.14
C ASN A 175 -5.14 -1.56 -7.31
N ARG A 176 -5.82 -2.57 -7.91
CA ARG A 176 -7.28 -2.71 -7.98
C ARG A 176 -7.76 -4.07 -7.48
N ASP A 177 -6.84 -4.90 -6.96
CA ASP A 177 -7.11 -6.32 -6.71
C ASP A 177 -7.27 -6.65 -5.22
N HIS A 178 -7.17 -5.65 -4.33
CA HIS A 178 -7.13 -5.89 -2.88
C HIS A 178 -8.43 -6.40 -2.28
N MET A 179 -9.60 -6.19 -2.91
CA MET A 179 -10.90 -6.67 -2.43
C MET A 179 -11.35 -7.98 -3.07
N LYS A 180 -10.89 -8.27 -4.28
CA LYS A 180 -11.31 -9.44 -5.07
C LYS A 180 -10.25 -10.56 -5.09
N LEU A 181 -8.99 -10.23 -4.79
CA LEU A 181 -7.86 -11.15 -4.65
C LEU A 181 -7.77 -12.18 -5.80
N GLU A 182 -7.84 -11.73 -7.04
CA GLU A 182 -7.87 -12.61 -8.20
C GLU A 182 -6.48 -13.03 -8.69
N SER A 183 -5.49 -12.15 -8.49
CA SER A 183 -4.11 -12.45 -8.84
C SER A 183 -3.41 -13.27 -7.75
N PRO A 184 -2.45 -14.14 -8.14
CA PRO A 184 -1.61 -14.83 -7.16
C PRO A 184 -0.80 -13.82 -6.32
N GLU A 185 -0.40 -12.69 -6.90
CA GLU A 185 0.28 -11.61 -6.19
C GLU A 185 -0.59 -11.02 -5.07
N ALA A 186 -1.86 -10.68 -5.34
CA ALA A 186 -2.76 -10.13 -4.33
C ALA A 186 -3.06 -11.13 -3.21
N ARG A 187 -3.23 -12.41 -3.55
CA ARG A 187 -3.38 -13.47 -2.55
C ARG A 187 -2.12 -13.66 -1.70
N ALA A 188 -0.94 -13.55 -2.31
CA ALA A 188 0.35 -13.60 -1.61
C ALA A 188 0.51 -12.41 -0.66
N LEU A 189 0.20 -11.20 -1.11
CA LEU A 189 0.29 -10.00 -0.26
C LEU A 189 -0.72 -10.05 0.89
N SER A 190 -1.96 -10.49 0.62
CA SER A 190 -2.97 -10.65 1.68
C SER A 190 -2.51 -11.64 2.75
N ARG A 191 -1.89 -12.77 2.35
CA ARG A 191 -1.28 -13.72 3.30
C ARG A 191 -0.10 -13.10 4.04
N ALA A 192 0.80 -12.40 3.36
CA ALA A 192 1.92 -11.73 4.01
C ALA A 192 1.47 -10.71 5.07
N TYR A 193 0.37 -9.99 4.83
CA TYR A 193 -0.22 -9.09 5.83
C TYR A 193 -0.84 -9.84 7.02
N GLN A 194 -1.30 -11.07 6.83
CA GLN A 194 -1.77 -11.92 7.94
C GLN A 194 -0.59 -12.50 8.72
N ASP A 195 0.43 -12.99 8.01
CA ASP A 195 1.58 -13.67 8.59
C ASP A 195 2.49 -12.70 9.36
N TYR A 196 2.80 -11.53 8.78
CA TYR A 196 3.70 -10.55 9.39
C TYR A 196 3.00 -9.45 10.19
N ASP A 197 1.68 -9.29 10.04
CA ASP A 197 0.85 -8.29 10.71
C ASP A 197 1.54 -6.92 10.89
N PRO A 198 1.88 -6.22 9.79
CA PRO A 198 2.57 -4.94 9.87
C PRO A 198 1.66 -3.87 10.47
N HIS A 199 2.18 -3.07 11.42
CA HIS A 199 1.45 -1.91 11.95
C HIS A 199 1.33 -0.80 10.92
N VAL A 200 2.37 -0.66 10.08
CA VAL A 200 2.51 0.41 9.09
C VAL A 200 2.82 -0.20 7.73
N VAL A 201 2.12 0.25 6.69
CA VAL A 201 2.36 -0.12 5.30
C VAL A 201 2.67 1.13 4.49
N VAL A 202 3.78 1.12 3.77
CA VAL A 202 4.17 2.18 2.83
C VAL A 202 4.20 1.60 1.42
N ASP A 203 3.47 2.23 0.50
CA ASP A 203 3.39 1.82 -0.91
C ASP A 203 3.88 2.95 -1.83
N LEU A 204 4.96 2.69 -2.56
CA LEU A 204 5.70 3.72 -3.31
C LEU A 204 5.36 3.69 -4.81
N HIS A 205 4.72 4.77 -5.29
CA HIS A 205 4.26 4.96 -6.67
C HIS A 205 4.98 6.12 -7.38
N THR A 206 4.66 6.29 -8.66
CA THR A 206 4.99 7.49 -9.45
C THR A 206 3.74 7.98 -10.17
N THR A 207 3.45 9.27 -10.07
CA THR A 207 2.21 9.81 -10.62
C THR A 207 2.24 9.82 -12.15
N ASN A 208 1.09 9.72 -12.79
CA ASN A 208 0.90 10.06 -14.23
C ASN A 208 0.35 11.50 -14.41
N GLY A 209 0.37 12.27 -13.32
CA GLY A 209 -0.57 13.35 -13.04
C GLY A 209 -0.35 14.72 -13.70
N THR A 210 -1.00 15.70 -13.08
CA THR A 210 -1.02 17.12 -13.46
C THR A 210 0.34 17.79 -13.27
N ARG A 211 0.56 18.91 -13.98
CA ARG A 211 1.77 19.72 -13.82
C ARG A 211 1.71 20.49 -12.49
N HIS A 212 2.49 20.04 -11.52
CA HIS A 212 2.67 20.69 -10.22
C HIS A 212 4.17 20.95 -9.94
N ALA A 213 4.47 21.62 -8.84
CA ALA A 213 5.84 21.94 -8.43
C ALA A 213 6.35 21.06 -7.26
N TYR A 214 5.48 20.29 -6.61
CA TYR A 214 5.88 19.34 -5.56
C TYR A 214 6.89 18.30 -6.05
N HIS A 215 7.87 17.97 -5.21
CA HIS A 215 8.86 16.92 -5.47
C HIS A 215 8.25 15.52 -5.33
N LEU A 216 7.38 15.34 -4.35
CA LEU A 216 6.63 14.13 -4.10
C LEU A 216 5.26 14.52 -3.53
N THR A 217 4.26 13.72 -3.83
CA THR A 217 2.94 13.83 -3.19
C THR A 217 2.57 12.53 -2.50
N TYR A 218 1.65 12.55 -1.54
CA TYR A 218 1.30 11.35 -0.76
C TYR A 218 -0.17 11.29 -0.38
N ALA A 219 -0.66 10.10 -0.01
CA ALA A 219 -2.02 9.91 0.48
C ALA A 219 -2.05 8.93 1.67
N PRO A 220 -2.72 9.29 2.79
CA PRO A 220 -3.16 8.32 3.79
C PRO A 220 -4.35 7.51 3.24
N PRO A 221 -4.98 6.61 4.01
CA PRO A 221 -6.26 6.05 3.60
C PRO A 221 -7.31 7.15 3.35
N LEU A 222 -8.15 6.91 2.35
CA LEU A 222 -9.20 7.84 1.91
C LEU A 222 -10.61 7.28 2.21
N HIS A 223 -10.70 5.99 2.54
CA HIS A 223 -11.98 5.36 2.85
C HIS A 223 -12.56 5.91 4.16
N PRO A 224 -13.82 6.38 4.19
CA PRO A 224 -14.42 7.00 5.39
C PRO A 224 -14.59 6.04 6.59
N ASN A 225 -14.47 4.73 6.37
CA ASN A 225 -14.48 3.74 7.46
C ASN A 225 -13.09 3.51 8.09
N THR A 226 -12.02 4.13 7.57
CA THR A 226 -10.71 4.11 8.26
C THR A 226 -10.88 4.63 9.68
N HIS A 227 -10.25 3.98 10.67
CA HIS A 227 -10.42 4.36 12.06
C HIS A 227 -10.01 5.84 12.27
N PRO A 228 -10.86 6.69 12.90
CA PRO A 228 -10.59 8.13 13.03
C PRO A 228 -9.27 8.46 13.72
N ALA A 229 -8.86 7.68 14.72
CA ALA A 229 -7.57 7.88 15.40
C ALA A 229 -6.34 7.57 14.52
N ILE A 230 -6.46 6.59 13.59
CA ILE A 230 -5.41 6.31 12.61
C ILE A 230 -5.32 7.47 11.61
N ASP A 231 -6.47 7.92 11.10
CA ASP A 231 -6.54 9.04 10.16
C ASP A 231 -6.01 10.34 10.79
N ALA A 232 -6.38 10.62 12.04
CA ALA A 232 -5.90 11.79 12.79
C ALA A 232 -4.38 11.77 12.98
N LEU A 233 -3.79 10.66 13.46
CA LEU A 233 -2.33 10.60 13.63
C LEU A 233 -1.60 10.81 12.29
N LEU A 234 -2.12 10.24 11.19
CA LEU A 234 -1.53 10.44 9.87
C LEU A 234 -1.64 11.88 9.39
N ARG A 235 -2.83 12.49 9.50
CA ARG A 235 -3.14 13.77 8.87
C ARG A 235 -2.70 14.98 9.69
N ASP A 236 -2.76 14.86 11.02
CA ASP A 236 -2.57 15.97 11.93
C ASP A 236 -1.15 16.00 12.51
N GLU A 237 -0.45 14.85 12.55
CA GLU A 237 0.90 14.74 13.13
C GLU A 237 1.94 14.23 12.13
N TRP A 238 1.77 13.00 11.63
CA TRP A 238 2.84 12.28 10.90
C TRP A 238 3.19 12.91 9.56
N LEU A 239 2.23 13.04 8.65
CA LEU A 239 2.49 13.59 7.32
C LEU A 239 2.88 15.08 7.35
N PRO A 240 2.30 15.93 8.22
CA PRO A 240 2.81 17.27 8.45
C PRO A 240 4.28 17.31 8.92
N ALA A 241 4.67 16.46 9.87
CA ALA A 241 6.05 16.39 10.37
C ALA A 241 7.04 15.97 9.26
N VAL A 242 6.67 14.99 8.43
CA VAL A 242 7.48 14.58 7.27
C VAL A 242 7.65 15.74 6.28
N ARG A 243 6.58 16.48 5.99
CA ARG A 243 6.66 17.65 5.09
C ARG A 243 7.58 18.72 5.66
N GLU A 244 7.41 19.08 6.93
CA GLU A 244 8.21 20.10 7.60
C GLU A 244 9.70 19.71 7.65
N ALA A 245 10.01 18.45 7.96
CA ALA A 245 11.38 17.96 7.99
C ALA A 245 12.05 18.08 6.61
N VAL A 246 11.41 17.57 5.55
CA VAL A 246 11.93 17.63 4.18
C VAL A 246 12.06 19.06 3.65
N GLU A 247 11.08 19.92 3.95
CA GLU A 247 11.16 21.34 3.58
C GLU A 247 12.35 22.01 4.28
N THR A 248 12.55 21.74 5.57
CA THR A 248 13.63 22.34 6.37
C THR A 248 15.01 21.86 5.96
N THR A 249 15.18 20.56 5.69
CA THR A 249 16.50 19.97 5.41
C THR A 249 16.90 20.08 3.94
N ASP A 250 15.95 19.96 3.03
CA ASP A 250 16.22 19.83 1.59
C ASP A 250 15.68 21.01 0.76
N GLY A 251 14.78 21.83 1.32
CA GLY A 251 14.06 22.86 0.58
C GLY A 251 13.07 22.28 -0.43
N TRP A 252 12.59 21.06 -0.20
CA TRP A 252 11.67 20.36 -1.11
C TRP A 252 10.23 20.41 -0.61
N ASP A 253 9.30 20.82 -1.48
CA ASP A 253 7.88 20.78 -1.18
C ASP A 253 7.25 19.40 -1.41
N PHE A 254 6.70 18.82 -0.34
CA PHE A 254 5.81 17.65 -0.40
C PHE A 254 4.37 18.04 -0.02
N TYR A 255 3.38 17.32 -0.56
CA TYR A 255 1.98 17.61 -0.27
C TYR A 255 1.04 16.43 -0.47
N TYR A 256 -0.22 16.57 -0.05
CA TYR A 256 -1.24 15.58 -0.32
C TYR A 256 -1.48 15.41 -1.83
N TYR A 257 -1.62 14.16 -2.26
CA TYR A 257 -1.83 13.79 -3.64
C TYR A 257 -3.09 14.42 -4.21
N GLY A 258 -2.98 14.90 -5.44
CA GLY A 258 -4.13 15.31 -6.21
C GLY A 258 -3.80 15.60 -7.66
N ASN A 259 -4.86 15.77 -8.43
CA ASN A 259 -4.80 16.18 -9.82
C ASN A 259 -5.80 17.32 -10.06
N VAL A 260 -5.40 18.29 -10.88
CA VAL A 260 -6.34 19.27 -11.45
C VAL A 260 -7.15 18.62 -12.57
N PRO A 261 -8.49 18.67 -12.56
CA PRO A 261 -9.34 18.17 -13.63
C PRO A 261 -8.95 18.70 -15.01
N ARG A 262 -8.95 17.83 -16.02
CA ARG A 262 -8.60 18.19 -17.41
C ARG A 262 -9.80 18.66 -18.25
N ALA A 263 -11.02 18.53 -17.74
CA ALA A 263 -12.23 18.82 -18.50
C ALA A 263 -12.52 20.33 -18.56
N ALA A 264 -12.75 20.85 -19.77
CA ALA A 264 -13.11 22.24 -19.99
C ALA A 264 -14.39 22.62 -19.22
N GLY A 265 -14.40 23.79 -18.58
CA GLY A 265 -15.54 24.28 -17.80
C GLY A 265 -15.67 23.70 -16.38
N THR A 266 -14.73 22.86 -15.94
CA THR A 266 -14.67 22.41 -14.54
C THR A 266 -13.97 23.45 -13.67
N GLU A 267 -14.52 23.75 -12.49
CA GLU A 267 -13.86 24.60 -11.49
C GLU A 267 -12.46 24.04 -11.18
N PRO A 268 -11.39 24.87 -11.25
CA PRO A 268 -10.07 24.48 -10.80
C PRO A 268 -10.14 23.94 -9.38
N SER A 269 -9.74 22.69 -9.19
CA SER A 269 -9.79 21.99 -7.91
C SER A 269 -8.67 20.97 -7.81
N TRP A 270 -8.20 20.71 -6.60
CA TRP A 270 -7.18 19.69 -6.34
C TRP A 270 -7.87 18.41 -5.85
N ARG A 271 -7.86 17.34 -6.66
CA ARG A 271 -8.66 16.14 -6.37
C ARG A 271 -7.79 14.91 -6.22
N THR A 272 -7.89 14.22 -5.08
CA THR A 272 -7.21 12.94 -4.87
C THR A 272 -7.87 11.80 -5.67
N PHE A 273 -7.33 10.58 -5.56
CA PHE A 273 -7.91 9.38 -6.17
C PHE A 273 -9.09 8.82 -5.35
N ASP A 274 -9.63 7.70 -5.79
CA ASP A 274 -10.86 7.09 -5.30
C ASP A 274 -10.73 6.53 -3.86
N HIS A 275 -11.83 6.50 -3.10
CA HIS A 275 -11.87 6.03 -1.71
C HIS A 275 -11.96 4.52 -1.57
N ARG A 276 -12.33 3.80 -2.63
CA ARG A 276 -12.64 2.37 -2.56
C ARG A 276 -11.43 1.54 -2.09
N PRO A 277 -11.65 0.50 -1.27
CA PRO A 277 -10.58 -0.35 -0.74
C PRO A 277 -9.91 -1.27 -1.75
N ARG A 278 -10.26 -1.22 -3.04
CA ARG A 278 -9.48 -1.85 -4.11
C ARG A 278 -8.06 -1.29 -4.24
N PHE A 279 -7.81 -0.08 -3.72
CA PHE A 279 -6.47 0.53 -3.59
C PHE A 279 -5.81 0.11 -2.28
N ASN A 280 -4.50 -0.13 -2.30
CA ASN A 280 -3.77 -0.71 -1.16
C ASN A 280 -3.92 0.08 0.14
N ASN A 281 -3.72 1.40 0.09
CA ASN A 281 -3.78 2.25 1.27
C ASN A 281 -5.17 2.25 1.92
N ASN A 282 -6.24 2.25 1.11
CA ASN A 282 -7.61 2.17 1.58
C ASN A 282 -7.91 0.78 2.19
N TYR A 283 -7.46 -0.30 1.55
CA TYR A 283 -7.56 -1.68 2.06
C TYR A 283 -6.90 -1.82 3.43
N VAL A 284 -5.65 -1.36 3.57
CA VAL A 284 -4.88 -1.41 4.81
C VAL A 284 -5.56 -0.58 5.92
N GLY A 285 -6.12 0.59 5.58
CA GLY A 285 -6.90 1.40 6.53
C GLY A 285 -8.15 0.68 7.05
N LEU A 286 -8.81 -0.14 6.23
CA LEU A 286 -9.93 -0.99 6.68
C LEU A 286 -9.50 -2.16 7.56
N ARG A 287 -8.21 -2.51 7.56
CA ARG A 287 -7.61 -3.53 8.43
C ARG A 287 -7.01 -2.93 9.70
N ASN A 288 -7.41 -1.71 10.08
CA ASN A 288 -6.92 -1.03 11.28
C ASN A 288 -5.39 -0.84 11.30
N ARG A 289 -4.75 -0.65 10.15
CA ARG A 289 -3.30 -0.39 10.05
C ARG A 289 -3.05 0.99 9.44
N PHE A 290 -1.88 1.56 9.76
CA PHE A 290 -1.43 2.78 9.12
C PHE A 290 -1.02 2.50 7.68
N ALA A 291 -1.48 3.32 6.74
CA ALA A 291 -1.10 3.18 5.34
C ALA A 291 -0.65 4.52 4.77
N ILE A 292 0.49 4.53 4.07
CA ILE A 292 1.02 5.73 3.43
C ILE A 292 1.37 5.38 1.98
N LEU A 293 0.68 6.03 1.04
CA LEU A 293 0.99 5.91 -0.38
C LEU A 293 1.79 7.14 -0.82
N SER A 294 2.89 6.93 -1.53
CA SER A 294 3.70 8.02 -2.11
C SER A 294 3.55 8.06 -3.62
N GLU A 295 3.65 9.23 -4.23
CA GLU A 295 3.52 9.48 -5.66
C GLU A 295 4.62 10.46 -6.08
N ALA A 296 5.75 9.92 -6.53
CA ALA A 296 6.87 10.72 -7.02
C ALA A 296 6.50 11.47 -8.31
N TYR A 297 7.00 12.69 -8.50
CA TYR A 297 6.57 13.53 -9.62
C TYR A 297 7.12 13.06 -10.98
N ALA A 298 6.25 12.60 -11.88
CA ALA A 298 6.64 12.00 -13.17
C ALA A 298 7.58 12.83 -14.05
N TYR A 299 7.51 14.16 -13.96
CA TYR A 299 8.28 15.05 -14.84
C TYR A 299 9.60 15.51 -14.22
N ALA A 300 9.86 15.15 -12.96
CA ALA A 300 11.19 15.21 -12.36
C ALA A 300 12.11 14.15 -12.97
N SER A 301 13.42 14.42 -12.99
CA SER A 301 14.39 13.46 -13.51
C SER A 301 14.31 12.13 -12.75
N PHE A 302 14.69 11.00 -13.38
CA PHE A 302 14.65 9.72 -12.68
C PHE A 302 15.49 9.73 -11.39
N ARG A 303 16.66 10.39 -11.42
CA ARG A 303 17.50 10.61 -10.23
C ARG A 303 16.76 11.38 -9.14
N GLU A 304 16.15 12.50 -9.49
CA GLU A 304 15.42 13.34 -8.54
C GLU A 304 14.21 12.62 -7.94
N ARG A 305 13.46 11.84 -8.74
CA ARG A 305 12.38 11.01 -8.21
C ARG A 305 12.87 9.98 -7.20
N VAL A 306 13.97 9.28 -7.51
CA VAL A 306 14.56 8.32 -6.57
C VAL A 306 15.00 9.01 -5.28
N ALA A 307 15.63 10.18 -5.37
CA ALA A 307 16.06 10.95 -4.22
C ALA A 307 14.88 11.43 -3.35
N ALA A 308 13.84 12.01 -3.96
CA ALA A 308 12.63 12.45 -3.27
C ALA A 308 11.89 11.27 -2.60
N THR A 309 11.76 10.13 -3.30
CA THR A 309 11.13 8.93 -2.71
C THR A 309 11.95 8.37 -1.56
N ARG A 310 13.28 8.31 -1.68
CA ARG A 310 14.17 7.87 -0.61
C ARG A 310 14.05 8.76 0.63
N ARG A 311 14.14 10.08 0.44
CA ARG A 311 14.01 11.04 1.54
C ARG A 311 12.65 10.92 2.24
N PHE A 312 11.57 10.72 1.48
CA PHE A 312 10.25 10.46 2.03
C PHE A 312 10.20 9.19 2.90
N VAL A 313 10.82 8.09 2.45
CA VAL A 313 10.90 6.85 3.23
C VAL A 313 11.70 7.05 4.52
N GLU A 314 12.85 7.72 4.45
CA GLU A 314 13.69 8.00 5.62
C GLU A 314 12.90 8.78 6.69
N GLU A 315 12.16 9.83 6.29
CA GLU A 315 11.37 10.63 7.24
C GLU A 315 10.13 9.90 7.78
N ILE A 316 9.51 9.02 6.99
CA ILE A 316 8.46 8.13 7.51
C ILE A 316 9.03 7.20 8.58
N LEU A 317 10.19 6.59 8.32
CA LEU A 317 10.82 5.65 9.24
C LEU A 317 11.34 6.35 10.50
N ALA A 318 11.89 7.55 10.38
CA ALA A 318 12.29 8.37 11.52
C ALA A 318 11.10 8.67 12.43
N PHE A 319 9.97 9.13 11.88
CA PHE A 319 8.77 9.36 12.68
C PHE A 319 8.22 8.04 13.27
N ALA A 320 8.21 6.95 12.48
CA ALA A 320 7.77 5.64 12.98
C ALA A 320 8.63 5.17 14.15
N HIS A 321 9.94 5.39 14.08
CA HIS A 321 10.88 5.07 15.14
C HIS A 321 10.56 5.87 16.41
N ASP A 322 10.41 7.18 16.29
CA ASP A 322 10.12 8.11 17.39
C ASP A 322 8.75 7.83 18.06
N ARG A 323 7.80 7.30 17.29
CA ARG A 323 6.42 7.03 17.73
C ARG A 323 6.09 5.54 17.78
N ALA A 324 7.10 4.67 17.81
CA ALA A 324 6.91 3.22 17.67
C ALA A 324 5.89 2.65 18.67
N ASP A 325 6.04 2.97 19.97
CA ASP A 325 5.13 2.50 21.02
C ASP A 325 3.70 3.03 20.84
N ALA A 326 3.57 4.30 20.43
CA ALA A 326 2.26 4.92 20.21
C ALA A 326 1.54 4.30 19.01
N ILE A 327 2.28 3.99 17.93
CA ILE A 327 1.77 3.30 16.76
C ILE A 327 1.28 1.90 17.13
N ALA A 328 2.13 1.11 17.80
CA ALA A 328 1.78 -0.26 18.21
C ALA A 328 0.58 -0.26 19.16
N THR A 329 0.59 0.58 20.19
CA THR A 329 -0.50 0.72 21.16
C THR A 329 -1.82 1.11 20.49
N LEU A 330 -1.79 2.04 19.53
CA LEU A 330 -3.01 2.46 18.86
C LEU A 330 -3.59 1.31 18.03
N VAL A 331 -2.77 0.61 17.25
CA VAL A 331 -3.20 -0.57 16.46
C VAL A 331 -3.85 -1.62 17.37
N ASP A 332 -3.18 -1.94 18.47
CA ASP A 332 -3.65 -2.85 19.50
C ASP A 332 -5.01 -2.43 20.11
N GLN A 333 -5.20 -1.12 20.32
CA GLN A 333 -6.46 -0.59 20.84
C GLN A 333 -7.59 -0.73 19.81
N VAL A 334 -7.34 -0.33 18.57
CA VAL A 334 -8.39 -0.31 17.53
C VAL A 334 -8.78 -1.72 17.06
N ASP A 335 -7.88 -2.70 17.19
CA ASP A 335 -8.18 -4.12 16.91
C ASP A 335 -9.10 -4.76 17.95
N ARG A 336 -9.11 -4.22 19.18
CA ARG A 336 -10.03 -4.65 20.24
C ARG A 336 -11.36 -3.91 20.20
N GLU A 337 -11.48 -2.87 19.37
CA GLU A 337 -12.71 -2.09 19.24
C GLU A 337 -13.69 -2.76 18.28
N SER A 338 -14.85 -3.15 18.81
CA SER A 338 -15.93 -3.67 18.00
C SER A 338 -16.58 -2.58 17.15
N VAL A 339 -16.82 -2.88 15.88
CA VAL A 339 -17.65 -2.01 15.02
C VAL A 339 -19.13 -2.39 15.05
N VAL A 340 -19.52 -3.47 15.73
CA VAL A 340 -20.90 -3.94 15.81
C VAL A 340 -21.82 -2.83 16.36
N GLY A 341 -22.93 -2.57 15.68
CA GLY A 341 -23.89 -1.52 16.07
C GLY A 341 -23.48 -0.10 15.68
N THR A 342 -22.27 0.12 15.16
CA THR A 342 -21.83 1.41 14.61
C THR A 342 -22.32 1.59 13.17
N ARG A 343 -22.41 2.85 12.70
CA ARG A 343 -22.71 3.15 11.30
C ARG A 343 -21.41 3.17 10.49
N LEU A 344 -21.36 2.35 9.45
CA LEU A 344 -20.25 2.30 8.51
C LEU A 344 -20.74 2.70 7.11
N ALA A 345 -19.93 3.46 6.39
CA ALA A 345 -20.22 3.87 5.03
C ALA A 345 -20.24 2.66 4.10
N THR A 346 -21.27 2.58 3.27
CA THR A 346 -21.36 1.65 2.14
C THR A 346 -20.98 2.32 0.82
N ARG A 347 -21.11 3.65 0.75
CA ARG A 347 -20.68 4.47 -0.39
C ARG A 347 -20.17 5.81 0.09
N ALA A 348 -19.22 6.40 -0.63
CA ALA A 348 -18.68 7.71 -0.29
C ALA A 348 -18.66 8.67 -1.49
N VAL A 349 -18.58 9.96 -1.18
CA VAL A 349 -18.38 11.03 -2.15
C VAL A 349 -17.22 11.93 -1.72
N PRO A 350 -16.45 12.51 -2.67
CA PRO A 350 -15.39 13.45 -2.33
C PRO A 350 -15.92 14.62 -1.52
N ARG A 351 -15.22 14.97 -0.44
CA ARG A 351 -15.52 16.11 0.43
C ARG A 351 -14.66 17.30 0.03
N ARG A 352 -15.31 18.42 -0.29
CA ARG A 352 -14.65 19.71 -0.55
C ARG A 352 -14.08 20.28 0.76
N SER A 353 -12.89 20.89 0.70
CA SER A 353 -12.38 21.72 1.78
C SER A 353 -13.31 22.89 2.09
N ALA A 354 -13.28 23.36 3.34
CA ALA A 354 -14.08 24.51 3.76
C ALA A 354 -13.64 25.80 3.04
N GLU A 355 -12.32 25.99 2.95
CA GLU A 355 -11.68 27.13 2.29
C GLU A 355 -10.78 26.63 1.15
N PRO A 356 -10.50 27.47 0.13
CA PRO A 356 -9.48 27.18 -0.85
C PRO A 356 -8.10 27.11 -0.16
N VAL A 357 -7.27 26.19 -0.64
CA VAL A 357 -5.88 26.03 -0.19
C VAL A 357 -4.93 26.43 -1.32
N GLU A 358 -3.73 26.82 -0.95
CA GLU A 358 -2.67 27.10 -1.90
C GLU A 358 -2.09 25.80 -2.45
N ILE A 359 -2.16 25.62 -3.77
CA ILE A 359 -1.59 24.48 -4.48
C ILE A 359 -0.47 24.96 -5.38
N LEU A 360 0.70 24.32 -5.25
CA LEU A 360 1.89 24.66 -6.05
C LEU A 360 1.80 24.02 -7.44
N LEU A 361 1.29 24.78 -8.41
CA LEU A 361 1.34 24.37 -9.81
C LEU A 361 2.72 24.64 -10.42
N GLY A 362 3.05 23.92 -11.49
CA GLY A 362 4.34 24.04 -12.15
C GLY A 362 4.25 24.02 -13.68
N ASP A 363 5.37 24.30 -14.33
CA ASP A 363 5.51 24.15 -15.77
C ASP A 363 6.34 22.94 -16.16
N THR A 364 6.15 22.53 -17.42
CA THR A 364 6.94 21.48 -18.04
C THR A 364 7.23 21.86 -19.48
N GLU A 365 8.40 21.49 -19.97
CA GLU A 365 8.72 21.51 -21.39
C GLU A 365 8.69 20.09 -21.99
N GLU A 366 8.45 20.00 -23.29
CA GLU A 366 8.56 18.75 -24.02
C GLU A 366 10.03 18.50 -24.37
N VAL A 367 10.47 17.26 -24.13
CA VAL A 367 11.79 16.77 -24.51
C VAL A 367 11.63 15.42 -25.19
N LEU A 368 12.56 15.04 -26.07
CA LEU A 368 12.46 13.76 -26.78
C LEU A 368 13.35 12.72 -26.12
N ASN A 369 12.85 11.49 -26.02
CA ASN A 369 13.68 10.35 -25.67
C ASN A 369 14.82 10.23 -26.69
N PRO A 370 16.10 10.14 -26.27
CA PRO A 370 17.24 10.12 -27.17
C PRO A 370 17.27 8.89 -28.10
N TYR A 371 16.64 7.77 -27.68
CA TYR A 371 16.62 6.53 -28.43
C TYR A 371 15.35 6.39 -29.29
N THR A 372 14.16 6.63 -28.72
CA THR A 372 12.89 6.41 -29.45
C THR A 372 12.31 7.64 -30.12
N ARG A 373 12.81 8.83 -29.78
CA ARG A 373 12.23 10.12 -30.18
C ARG A 373 10.79 10.32 -29.69
N ALA A 374 10.28 9.49 -28.78
CA ALA A 374 8.98 9.69 -28.15
C ALA A 374 9.00 10.94 -27.24
N PRO A 375 7.88 11.67 -27.13
CA PRO A 375 7.81 12.87 -26.30
C PRO A 375 7.72 12.53 -24.82
N MET A 376 8.64 13.06 -24.03
CA MET A 376 8.64 13.11 -22.57
C MET A 376 8.42 14.55 -22.10
N ARG A 377 8.13 14.74 -20.82
CA ARG A 377 8.03 16.05 -20.19
C ARG A 377 9.10 16.22 -19.13
N ARG A 378 9.74 17.38 -19.12
CA ARG A 378 10.68 17.79 -18.07
C ARG A 378 10.07 18.91 -17.26
N ARG A 379 10.05 18.77 -15.94
CA ARG A 379 9.68 19.84 -15.00
C ARG A 379 10.61 21.03 -15.19
N LEU A 380 10.05 22.23 -15.18
CA LEU A 380 10.79 23.49 -15.07
C LEU A 380 10.79 23.95 -13.62
N ASP A 381 11.82 24.72 -13.24
CA ASP A 381 11.89 25.37 -11.94
C ASP A 381 10.97 26.60 -11.89
N VAL A 382 9.67 26.33 -11.92
CA VAL A 382 8.60 27.33 -11.92
C VAL A 382 7.56 26.90 -10.91
N VAL A 383 7.36 27.73 -9.89
CA VAL A 383 6.33 27.56 -8.86
C VAL A 383 5.25 28.60 -9.09
N ARG A 384 4.00 28.15 -9.23
CA ARG A 384 2.81 29.01 -9.34
C ARG A 384 1.81 28.63 -8.25
N PRO A 385 1.89 29.29 -7.09
CA PRO A 385 0.88 29.15 -6.05
C PRO A 385 -0.49 29.52 -6.60
N THR A 386 -1.44 28.60 -6.49
CA THR A 386 -2.79 28.76 -7.03
C THR A 386 -3.81 28.37 -5.97
N LEU A 387 -4.67 29.31 -5.59
CA LEU A 387 -5.78 29.02 -4.69
C LEU A 387 -6.85 28.19 -5.39
N MET A 388 -7.18 27.04 -4.82
CA MET A 388 -8.28 26.21 -5.27
C MET A 388 -8.85 25.36 -4.14
N TYR A 389 -10.09 24.93 -4.28
CA TYR A 389 -10.66 23.97 -3.33
C TYR A 389 -10.03 22.59 -3.53
N GLU A 390 -9.73 21.93 -2.43
CA GLU A 390 -9.24 20.56 -2.44
C GLU A 390 -10.36 19.57 -2.11
N TYR A 391 -10.21 18.36 -2.64
CA TYR A 391 -11.05 17.20 -2.40
C TYR A 391 -10.11 16.05 -2.01
N GLY A 392 -9.47 16.17 -0.84
CA GLY A 392 -8.49 15.23 -0.31
C GLY A 392 -9.04 14.21 0.71
N THR A 393 -10.34 14.28 0.99
CA THR A 393 -11.08 13.39 1.91
C THR A 393 -12.43 13.00 1.31
N PHE A 394 -13.09 12.02 1.91
CA PHE A 394 -14.41 11.54 1.48
C PHE A 394 -15.38 11.52 2.66
N ALA A 395 -16.66 11.74 2.35
CA ALA A 395 -17.75 11.64 3.30
C ALA A 395 -18.68 10.49 2.90
N ALA A 396 -19.25 9.80 3.88
CA ALA A 396 -20.29 8.81 3.63
C ALA A 396 -21.46 9.47 2.89
N SER A 397 -21.87 8.86 1.78
CA SER A 397 -23.10 9.23 1.07
C SER A 397 -24.24 8.26 1.39
N HIS A 398 -23.88 7.02 1.72
CA HIS A 398 -24.78 5.97 2.17
C HIS A 398 -24.04 5.18 3.25
N ASP A 399 -24.79 4.67 4.22
CA ASP A 399 -24.28 3.95 5.36
C ASP A 399 -25.28 2.87 5.81
N GLU A 400 -24.78 1.96 6.64
CA GLU A 400 -25.56 0.90 7.25
C GLU A 400 -24.99 0.59 8.64
N ILE A 401 -25.81 0.03 9.52
CA ILE A 401 -25.37 -0.43 10.84
C ILE A 401 -24.64 -1.77 10.66
N ALA A 402 -23.42 -1.86 11.17
CA ALA A 402 -22.66 -3.10 11.16
C ALA A 402 -23.37 -4.16 12.03
N PRO A 403 -23.70 -5.34 11.46
CA PRO A 403 -24.35 -6.41 12.22
C PRO A 403 -23.38 -7.08 13.18
N GLY A 404 -23.87 -7.92 14.09
CA GLY A 404 -23.01 -8.79 14.91
C GLY A 404 -22.39 -9.93 14.11
N ALA A 405 -23.10 -10.48 13.13
CA ALA A 405 -22.57 -11.52 12.24
C ALA A 405 -23.28 -11.58 10.88
N TYR A 406 -22.55 -12.07 9.87
CA TYR A 406 -23.10 -12.53 8.59
C TYR A 406 -23.16 -14.06 8.55
N TYR A 407 -24.19 -14.61 7.91
CA TYR A 407 -24.37 -16.04 7.68
C TYR A 407 -24.25 -16.30 6.19
N VAL A 408 -23.11 -16.85 5.78
CA VAL A 408 -22.75 -17.09 4.39
C VAL A 408 -23.01 -18.56 4.06
N PRO A 409 -23.94 -18.87 3.13
CA PRO A 409 -24.17 -20.25 2.71
C PRO A 409 -22.89 -20.93 2.19
N ALA A 410 -22.71 -22.20 2.54
CA ALA A 410 -21.49 -22.96 2.20
C ALA A 410 -21.29 -23.17 0.69
N ASP A 411 -22.38 -23.14 -0.07
CA ASP A 411 -22.39 -23.28 -1.53
C ASP A 411 -22.02 -21.99 -2.27
N LEU A 412 -21.92 -20.84 -1.56
CA LEU A 412 -21.28 -19.62 -2.09
C LEU A 412 -19.76 -19.74 -2.00
N THR A 413 -19.20 -20.81 -2.58
CA THR A 413 -17.77 -21.15 -2.52
C THR A 413 -16.86 -19.97 -2.90
N PRO A 414 -17.13 -19.17 -3.95
CA PRO A 414 -16.30 -18.00 -4.26
C PRO A 414 -16.22 -16.96 -3.13
N VAL A 415 -17.31 -16.77 -2.37
CA VAL A 415 -17.33 -15.85 -1.22
C VAL A 415 -16.59 -16.46 -0.03
N VAL A 416 -16.83 -17.74 0.27
CA VAL A 416 -16.13 -18.44 1.36
C VAL A 416 -14.62 -18.45 1.14
N ASP A 417 -14.17 -18.77 -0.07
CA ASP A 417 -12.75 -18.77 -0.44
C ASP A 417 -12.13 -17.38 -0.39
N LEU A 418 -12.88 -16.34 -0.77
CA LEU A 418 -12.44 -14.96 -0.70
C LEU A 418 -12.26 -14.51 0.75
N LEU A 419 -13.24 -14.79 1.62
CA LEU A 419 -13.16 -14.49 3.05
C LEU A 419 -11.95 -15.16 3.70
N ALA A 420 -11.73 -16.45 3.42
CA ALA A 420 -10.54 -17.16 3.89
C ALA A 420 -9.24 -16.52 3.37
N ALA A 421 -9.19 -16.10 2.10
CA ALA A 421 -8.02 -15.44 1.53
C ALA A 421 -7.70 -14.07 2.16
N HIS A 422 -8.70 -13.39 2.73
CA HIS A 422 -8.52 -12.16 3.51
C HIS A 422 -8.08 -12.40 4.96
N GLY A 423 -8.13 -13.65 5.44
CA GLY A 423 -7.91 -14.00 6.85
C GLY A 423 -9.12 -13.71 7.73
N VAL A 424 -10.33 -13.73 7.17
CA VAL A 424 -11.55 -13.53 7.94
C VAL A 424 -11.85 -14.77 8.76
N ASP A 425 -12.01 -14.59 10.08
CA ASP A 425 -12.44 -15.67 10.95
C ASP A 425 -13.93 -15.96 10.75
N GLY A 426 -14.25 -17.25 10.59
CA GLY A 426 -15.61 -17.74 10.49
C GLY A 426 -15.72 -19.16 11.00
N THR A 427 -16.93 -19.57 11.42
CA THR A 427 -17.17 -20.92 11.93
C THR A 427 -18.36 -21.53 11.21
N PRO A 428 -18.20 -22.69 10.54
CA PRO A 428 -19.33 -23.38 9.94
C PRO A 428 -20.24 -23.93 11.04
N LEU A 429 -21.55 -23.84 10.82
CA LEU A 429 -22.53 -24.49 11.70
C LEU A 429 -22.37 -26.02 11.64
N ASP A 430 -22.40 -26.67 12.79
CA ASP A 430 -22.32 -28.12 12.95
C ASP A 430 -23.63 -28.83 12.57
N ARG A 431 -24.76 -28.11 12.71
CA ARG A 431 -26.10 -28.61 12.41
C ARG A 431 -27.00 -27.52 11.87
N GLU A 432 -28.11 -27.95 11.29
CA GLU A 432 -29.21 -27.07 10.93
C GLU A 432 -29.70 -26.29 12.17
N THR A 433 -29.80 -24.97 12.04
CA THR A 433 -30.05 -24.06 13.15
C THR A 433 -31.14 -23.06 12.79
N ALA A 434 -32.15 -22.91 13.65
CA ALA A 434 -33.15 -21.85 13.53
C ALA A 434 -32.59 -20.54 14.09
N ILE A 435 -32.61 -19.48 13.29
CA ILE A 435 -32.12 -18.15 13.65
C ILE A 435 -33.18 -17.10 13.34
N THR A 436 -33.19 -16.05 14.15
CA THR A 436 -33.84 -14.79 13.78
C THR A 436 -32.81 -13.86 13.17
N ALA A 437 -32.93 -13.64 11.86
CA ALA A 437 -31.98 -12.87 11.08
C ALA A 437 -32.67 -11.73 10.34
N GLU A 438 -31.89 -10.98 9.57
CA GLU A 438 -32.38 -10.09 8.53
C GLU A 438 -31.95 -10.61 7.16
N ARG A 439 -32.84 -10.47 6.17
CA ARG A 439 -32.54 -10.70 4.76
C ARG A 439 -32.68 -9.39 3.99
N PHE A 440 -31.85 -9.18 2.97
CA PHE A 440 -31.92 -7.98 2.15
C PHE A 440 -32.77 -8.24 0.89
N VAL A 441 -33.87 -7.52 0.75
CA VAL A 441 -34.77 -7.60 -0.40
C VAL A 441 -34.36 -6.56 -1.44
N ILE A 442 -33.97 -7.02 -2.62
CA ILE A 442 -33.43 -6.16 -3.68
C ILE A 442 -34.59 -5.56 -4.48
N THR A 443 -34.73 -4.24 -4.43
CA THR A 443 -35.76 -3.50 -5.18
C THR A 443 -35.24 -2.99 -6.52
N ARG A 444 -33.93 -2.75 -6.61
CA ARG A 444 -33.27 -2.31 -7.86
C ARG A 444 -31.90 -2.95 -7.97
N SER A 445 -31.53 -3.32 -9.19
CA SER A 445 -30.17 -3.75 -9.54
C SER A 445 -29.75 -3.09 -10.84
N SER A 446 -28.55 -2.54 -10.88
CA SER A 446 -27.93 -1.98 -12.08
C SER A 446 -26.53 -2.54 -12.26
N VAL A 447 -26.18 -2.84 -13.50
CA VAL A 447 -24.87 -3.36 -13.90
C VAL A 447 -24.18 -2.30 -14.75
N ALA A 448 -22.89 -2.06 -14.50
CA ALA A 448 -22.10 -1.13 -15.28
C ALA A 448 -22.00 -1.56 -16.75
N ASP A 449 -22.13 -0.59 -17.67
CA ASP A 449 -22.02 -0.85 -19.11
C ASP A 449 -20.62 -1.30 -19.52
N ARG A 450 -19.60 -0.84 -18.79
CA ARG A 450 -18.19 -1.12 -19.05
C ARG A 450 -17.62 -2.02 -17.98
N ALA A 451 -16.76 -2.95 -18.41
CA ALA A 451 -16.01 -3.76 -17.48
C ALA A 451 -14.80 -2.99 -16.93
N VAL A 452 -14.51 -3.21 -15.66
CA VAL A 452 -13.31 -2.75 -14.95
C VAL A 452 -12.61 -3.99 -14.40
N GLU A 453 -11.33 -4.18 -14.73
CA GLU A 453 -10.56 -5.38 -14.33
C GLU A 453 -11.25 -6.72 -14.66
N GLY A 454 -12.02 -6.78 -15.74
CA GLY A 454 -12.78 -7.98 -16.14
C GLY A 454 -14.19 -8.10 -15.54
N HIS A 455 -14.58 -7.22 -14.62
CA HIS A 455 -15.86 -7.24 -13.92
C HIS A 455 -16.81 -6.16 -14.40
N ARG A 456 -18.10 -6.48 -14.51
CA ARG A 456 -19.14 -5.46 -14.70
C ARG A 456 -19.76 -5.15 -13.36
N GLU A 457 -19.33 -4.03 -12.78
CA GLU A 457 -19.70 -3.69 -11.42
C GLU A 457 -21.22 -3.61 -11.24
N ARG A 458 -21.73 -4.22 -10.16
CA ARG A 458 -23.16 -4.20 -9.84
C ARG A 458 -23.45 -3.30 -8.65
N VAL A 459 -24.55 -2.56 -8.74
CA VAL A 459 -25.07 -1.74 -7.67
C VAL A 459 -26.50 -2.18 -7.39
N VAL A 460 -26.83 -2.42 -6.13
CA VAL A 460 -28.19 -2.77 -5.70
C VAL A 460 -28.76 -1.75 -4.73
N GLU A 461 -30.07 -1.61 -4.76
CA GLU A 461 -30.87 -0.92 -3.76
C GLU A 461 -31.89 -1.89 -3.16
N GLY A 462 -32.32 -1.63 -1.93
CA GLY A 462 -33.19 -2.54 -1.20
C GLY A 462 -33.26 -2.20 0.28
N ALA A 463 -33.87 -3.08 1.05
CA ALA A 463 -34.00 -2.94 2.49
C ALA A 463 -33.80 -4.29 3.18
N TRP A 464 -33.26 -4.23 4.39
CA TRP A 464 -33.21 -5.35 5.31
C TRP A 464 -34.58 -5.56 5.96
N GLU A 465 -35.05 -6.81 6.02
CA GLU A 465 -36.26 -7.19 6.73
C GLU A 465 -36.00 -8.36 7.67
N ARG A 466 -36.61 -8.28 8.87
CA ARG A 466 -36.50 -9.34 9.88
C ARG A 466 -37.21 -10.60 9.42
N VAL A 467 -36.58 -11.74 9.66
CA VAL A 467 -37.05 -13.04 9.20
C VAL A 467 -36.62 -14.15 10.14
N GLU A 468 -37.51 -15.11 10.38
CA GLU A 468 -37.16 -16.40 10.98
C GLU A 468 -36.72 -17.35 9.87
N ARG A 469 -35.52 -17.90 9.96
CA ARG A 469 -34.97 -18.84 8.99
C ARG A 469 -34.28 -20.00 9.68
N THR A 470 -34.44 -21.16 9.08
CA THR A 470 -33.62 -22.32 9.39
C THR A 470 -32.47 -22.35 8.41
N VAL A 471 -31.24 -22.21 8.89
CA VAL A 471 -30.02 -22.25 8.09
C VAL A 471 -29.38 -23.64 8.18
N PRO A 472 -28.90 -24.20 7.05
CA PRO A 472 -28.37 -25.56 7.03
C PRO A 472 -27.01 -25.65 7.75
N ALA A 473 -26.65 -26.88 8.16
CA ALA A 473 -25.30 -27.20 8.59
C ALA A 473 -24.28 -26.80 7.51
N GLY A 474 -23.08 -26.39 7.92
CA GLY A 474 -22.03 -25.89 7.04
C GLY A 474 -22.10 -24.39 6.74
N THR A 475 -23.24 -23.72 6.97
CA THR A 475 -23.34 -22.25 6.81
C THR A 475 -22.25 -21.57 7.63
N LEU A 476 -21.45 -20.71 7.00
CA LEU A 476 -20.35 -20.02 7.65
C LEU A 476 -20.87 -18.82 8.44
N VAL A 477 -20.72 -18.86 9.76
CA VAL A 477 -21.00 -17.72 10.63
C VAL A 477 -19.75 -16.85 10.72
N VAL A 478 -19.84 -15.64 10.19
CA VAL A 478 -18.74 -14.66 10.14
C VAL A 478 -19.05 -13.55 11.16
N PRO A 479 -18.46 -13.59 12.36
CA PRO A 479 -18.63 -12.52 13.34
C PRO A 479 -18.00 -11.22 12.81
N VAL A 480 -18.68 -10.10 12.99
CA VAL A 480 -18.12 -8.78 12.66
C VAL A 480 -17.24 -8.25 13.80
N ASP A 481 -17.44 -8.77 15.02
CA ASP A 481 -16.64 -8.47 16.21
C ASP A 481 -15.28 -9.17 16.17
N GLN A 482 -14.42 -8.73 15.26
CA GLN A 482 -13.02 -9.15 15.09
C GLN A 482 -12.23 -7.99 14.45
N PRO A 483 -10.88 -8.00 14.46
CA PRO A 483 -10.06 -6.90 13.93
C PRO A 483 -10.41 -6.50 12.49
N LEU A 484 -10.85 -7.45 11.66
CA LEU A 484 -11.25 -7.23 10.28
C LEU A 484 -12.70 -6.75 10.10
N GLY A 485 -13.41 -6.37 11.17
CA GLY A 485 -14.85 -6.05 11.13
C GLY A 485 -15.25 -5.01 10.07
N ARG A 486 -14.43 -3.97 9.87
CA ARG A 486 -14.64 -2.96 8.80
C ARG A 486 -14.52 -3.55 7.40
N LEU A 487 -13.50 -4.39 7.18
CA LEU A 487 -13.29 -5.09 5.91
C LEU A 487 -14.43 -6.09 5.65
N ILE A 488 -14.84 -6.86 6.65
CA ILE A 488 -15.96 -7.83 6.56
C ILE A 488 -17.25 -7.12 6.18
N PHE A 489 -17.57 -6.03 6.87
CA PHE A 489 -18.72 -5.19 6.55
C PHE A 489 -18.67 -4.70 5.10
N THR A 490 -17.54 -4.14 4.67
CA THR A 490 -17.39 -3.65 3.30
C THR A 490 -17.45 -4.76 2.25
N LEU A 491 -16.93 -5.96 2.54
CA LEU A 491 -17.03 -7.12 1.65
C LEU A 491 -18.47 -7.63 1.50
N LEU A 492 -19.21 -7.75 2.62
CA LEU A 492 -20.46 -8.52 2.68
C LEU A 492 -21.74 -7.67 2.68
N GLU A 493 -21.66 -6.36 2.93
CA GLU A 493 -22.85 -5.50 2.84
C GLU A 493 -23.26 -5.32 1.37
N PRO A 494 -24.50 -5.70 0.97
CA PRO A 494 -24.90 -5.73 -0.43
C PRO A 494 -24.84 -4.38 -1.12
N ARG A 495 -24.95 -3.27 -0.37
CA ARG A 495 -24.91 -1.90 -0.91
C ARG A 495 -23.50 -1.31 -1.00
N SER A 496 -22.48 -2.02 -0.52
CA SER A 496 -21.09 -1.58 -0.63
C SER A 496 -20.68 -1.34 -2.08
N ASP A 497 -19.96 -0.24 -2.33
CA ASP A 497 -19.42 0.12 -3.64
C ASP A 497 -18.11 -0.60 -4.00
N ASP A 498 -17.67 -1.58 -3.20
CA ASP A 498 -16.48 -2.39 -3.48
C ASP A 498 -16.51 -3.81 -2.88
N GLY A 499 -17.69 -4.28 -2.46
CA GLY A 499 -17.91 -5.63 -1.90
C GLY A 499 -18.20 -6.71 -2.94
N VAL A 500 -18.58 -7.91 -2.48
CA VAL A 500 -18.80 -9.10 -3.34
C VAL A 500 -19.94 -8.92 -4.35
N VAL A 501 -20.95 -8.12 -4.00
CA VAL A 501 -22.02 -7.73 -4.94
C VAL A 501 -21.45 -6.78 -5.99
N ASN A 502 -20.64 -5.80 -5.59
CA ASN A 502 -20.07 -4.83 -6.52
C ASN A 502 -19.15 -5.48 -7.54
N TRP A 503 -18.26 -6.36 -7.10
CA TRP A 503 -17.40 -7.16 -7.97
C TRP A 503 -18.11 -8.31 -8.69
N ASN A 504 -19.45 -8.30 -8.70
CA ASN A 504 -20.29 -9.19 -9.49
C ASN A 504 -20.06 -10.70 -9.25
N LEU A 505 -19.55 -11.07 -8.06
CA LEU A 505 -19.31 -12.46 -7.64
C LEU A 505 -20.63 -13.23 -7.41
N LEU A 506 -21.72 -12.50 -7.20
CA LEU A 506 -23.05 -13.04 -6.88
C LEU A 506 -24.08 -12.84 -8.00
N ASP A 507 -23.62 -12.59 -9.23
CA ASP A 507 -24.51 -12.32 -10.37
C ASP A 507 -25.47 -13.47 -10.69
N GLY A 508 -25.13 -14.71 -10.35
CA GLY A 508 -26.02 -15.86 -10.48
C GLY A 508 -27.16 -15.89 -9.46
N GLN A 509 -27.10 -15.05 -8.42
CA GLN A 509 -28.00 -15.04 -7.27
C GLN A 509 -28.69 -13.68 -7.06
N VAL A 510 -28.23 -12.62 -7.72
CA VAL A 510 -28.64 -11.22 -7.46
C VAL A 510 -29.24 -10.58 -8.71
N GLU A 511 -30.56 -10.40 -8.69
CA GLU A 511 -31.34 -9.63 -9.67
C GLU A 511 -32.43 -8.76 -9.01
N ALA A 512 -33.06 -7.86 -9.76
CA ALA A 512 -34.16 -7.05 -9.22
C ALA A 512 -35.35 -7.93 -8.82
N GLY A 513 -35.86 -7.76 -7.59
CA GLY A 513 -36.93 -8.59 -7.03
C GLY A 513 -36.45 -9.87 -6.33
N SER A 514 -35.15 -10.18 -6.40
CA SER A 514 -34.54 -11.30 -5.67
C SER A 514 -34.17 -10.93 -4.24
N VAL A 515 -33.71 -11.92 -3.47
CA VAL A 515 -33.21 -11.77 -2.10
C VAL A 515 -31.71 -12.00 -2.11
N TYR A 516 -30.95 -11.12 -1.46
CA TYR A 516 -29.52 -11.31 -1.24
C TYR A 516 -29.26 -12.61 -0.45
N PRO A 517 -28.36 -13.51 -0.92
CA PRO A 517 -28.25 -14.85 -0.35
C PRO A 517 -27.56 -14.91 1.02
N ILE A 518 -26.93 -13.83 1.47
CA ILE A 518 -26.24 -13.77 2.77
C ILE A 518 -27.16 -13.07 3.78
N LEU A 519 -27.41 -13.75 4.90
CA LEU A 519 -28.20 -13.19 6.00
C LEU A 519 -27.30 -12.43 6.98
N ARG A 520 -27.88 -11.54 7.77
CA ARG A 520 -27.17 -10.91 8.90
C ARG A 520 -27.96 -11.00 10.20
N VAL A 521 -27.27 -10.95 11.34
CA VAL A 521 -27.86 -10.87 12.68
C VAL A 521 -27.32 -9.63 13.37
N MET A 522 -28.20 -8.78 13.91
CA MET A 522 -27.81 -7.48 14.49
C MET A 522 -27.18 -7.58 15.89
N GLY A 523 -27.52 -8.61 16.67
CA GLY A 523 -26.93 -8.88 17.99
C GLY A 523 -25.87 -9.96 17.95
N ASP A 524 -25.53 -10.52 19.11
CA ASP A 524 -24.60 -11.64 19.20
C ASP A 524 -25.06 -12.81 18.30
N PRO A 525 -24.13 -13.45 17.57
CA PRO A 525 -24.46 -14.66 16.85
C PRO A 525 -25.00 -15.71 17.84
N VAL A 526 -25.97 -16.53 17.40
CA VAL A 526 -26.47 -17.62 18.23
C VAL A 526 -25.27 -18.48 18.63
N ALA A 527 -25.03 -18.57 19.94
CA ALA A 527 -23.80 -19.08 20.53
C ALA A 527 -23.34 -20.41 19.93
N ARG A 528 -22.02 -20.54 19.73
CA ARG A 528 -21.36 -21.83 19.49
C ARG A 528 -21.74 -22.78 20.64
N PRO A 529 -22.20 -24.02 20.38
CA PRO A 529 -22.42 -25.00 21.43
C PRO A 529 -21.14 -25.29 22.22
#